data_AF-A0A5A7N4W6-F1
#
_entry.id   AF-A0A5A7N4W6-F1
#
_cell.length_a   1.000
_cell.length_b   1.000
_cell.length_c   1.000
_cell.angle_alpha   90.00
_cell.angle_beta   90.00
_cell.angle_gamma   90.00
#
_symmetry.space_group_name_H-M   'P 1'
#
loop_
_entity.id
_entity.type
_entity.pdbx_description
1 polymer ?
#
loop_
_entity_poly.entity_id
_entity_poly.type
_entity_poly.pdbx_seq_one_letter_code
_entity_poly.pdbx_strand_id
1 'polypeptide(L)'
;MLPYETSFHAYKASKLVFYLQLLLFSGLAFFLFLPLMRRTRTICLDTDWFYRRAGKALALRLSRGLGALRAGVMAILSSLWGSMGSGFDGLVGQQKRLAASWSIGISALWVLAFVVAYAVIYYLRAM
;
A
#
# COMPACT_ATOMS: atom_id res chain seq x y z
N MET A 1 -18.05 9.46 -55.34
CA MET A 1 -18.94 8.44 -55.92
C MET A 1 -18.35 7.08 -55.62
N LEU A 2 -19.16 6.11 -55.20
CA LEU A 2 -18.68 4.74 -54.97
C LEU A 2 -18.25 4.12 -56.31
N PRO A 3 -17.12 3.37 -56.37
CA PRO A 3 -16.52 2.94 -57.65
C PRO A 3 -17.31 1.92 -58.48
N TYR A 4 -18.38 1.32 -57.93
CA TYR A 4 -19.18 0.30 -58.61
C TYR A 4 -20.68 0.49 -58.33
N GLU A 5 -21.49 0.28 -59.36
CA GLU A 5 -22.96 0.20 -59.31
C GLU A 5 -23.35 -0.98 -58.40
N THR A 6 -23.68 -0.71 -57.14
CA THR A 6 -24.20 -1.73 -56.23
C THR A 6 -25.71 -1.68 -56.26
N SER A 7 -26.34 -2.71 -56.83
CA SER A 7 -27.79 -2.92 -56.78
C SER A 7 -28.20 -3.29 -55.34
N PHE A 8 -28.23 -2.27 -54.47
CA PHE A 8 -28.59 -2.39 -53.06
C PHE A 8 -30.11 -2.44 -52.91
N HIS A 9 -30.64 -3.65 -52.77
CA HIS A 9 -32.04 -3.84 -52.41
C HIS A 9 -32.19 -3.85 -50.88
N ALA A 10 -32.39 -2.66 -50.31
CA ALA A 10 -32.48 -2.41 -48.87
C ALA A 10 -33.59 -3.22 -48.16
N TYR A 11 -34.71 -3.44 -48.84
CA TYR A 11 -35.91 -4.07 -48.27
C TYR A 11 -36.22 -5.39 -48.97
N LYS A 12 -35.57 -6.46 -48.50
CA LYS A 12 -35.93 -7.83 -48.89
C LYS A 12 -36.85 -8.43 -47.84
N ALA A 13 -37.97 -9.03 -48.26
CA ALA A 13 -38.90 -9.72 -47.37
C ALA A 13 -38.20 -10.77 -46.49
N SER A 14 -37.21 -11.49 -47.05
CA SER A 14 -36.40 -12.46 -46.30
C SER A 14 -35.60 -11.85 -45.15
N LYS A 15 -35.10 -10.63 -45.30
CA LYS A 15 -34.38 -9.92 -44.23
C LYS A 15 -35.33 -9.51 -43.10
N LEU A 16 -36.52 -9.04 -43.43
CA LEU A 16 -37.55 -8.65 -42.45
C LEU A 16 -37.98 -9.86 -41.60
N VAL A 17 -38.24 -11.00 -42.23
CA VAL A 17 -38.60 -12.25 -41.54
C VAL A 17 -37.46 -12.71 -40.62
N PHE A 18 -36.21 -12.64 -41.09
CA PHE A 18 -35.05 -13.00 -40.28
C PHE A 18 -34.91 -12.11 -39.02
N TYR A 19 -35.07 -10.79 -39.15
CA TYR A 19 -35.02 -9.90 -37.99
C TYR A 19 -36.22 -10.09 -37.05
N LEU A 20 -37.42 -10.36 -37.60
CA LEU A 20 -38.59 -10.70 -36.79
C LEU A 20 -38.35 -11.99 -35.99
N GLN A 21 -37.74 -13.01 -36.59
CA GLN A 21 -37.37 -14.25 -35.90
C GLN A 21 -36.37 -13.99 -34.77
N LEU A 22 -35.31 -13.20 -35.03
CA LEU A 22 -34.35 -12.81 -34.00
C LEU A 22 -35.03 -12.04 -32.87
N LEU A 23 -35.95 -11.13 -33.19
CA LEU A 23 -36.69 -10.34 -32.22
C LEU A 23 -37.59 -11.25 -31.35
N LEU A 24 -38.34 -12.15 -31.97
CA LEU A 24 -39.20 -13.11 -31.27
C LEU A 24 -38.37 -14.06 -30.38
N PHE A 25 -37.24 -14.54 -30.86
CA PHE A 25 -36.34 -15.40 -30.11
C PHE A 25 -35.70 -14.68 -28.91
N SER A 26 -35.23 -13.44 -29.11
CA SER A 26 -34.70 -12.60 -28.04
C SER A 26 -35.77 -12.28 -26.99
N GLY A 27 -36.99 -11.94 -27.44
CA GLY A 27 -38.13 -11.74 -26.56
C GLY A 27 -38.44 -12.99 -25.73
N LEU A 28 -38.49 -14.16 -26.36
CA LEU A 28 -38.70 -15.45 -25.68
C LEU A 28 -37.61 -15.73 -24.63
N ALA A 29 -36.34 -15.55 -24.98
CA ALA A 29 -35.22 -15.73 -24.04
C ALA A 29 -35.33 -14.75 -22.86
N PHE A 30 -35.68 -13.49 -23.10
CA PHE A 30 -35.92 -12.51 -22.05
C PHE A 30 -37.04 -12.96 -21.08
N PHE A 31 -38.19 -13.40 -21.61
CA PHE A 31 -39.30 -13.89 -20.78
C PHE A 31 -38.92 -15.15 -20.00
N LEU A 32 -38.14 -16.06 -20.59
CA LEU A 32 -37.62 -17.25 -19.91
C LEU A 32 -36.69 -16.90 -18.74
N PHE A 33 -35.86 -15.87 -18.90
CA PHE A 33 -34.88 -15.44 -17.89
C PHE A 33 -35.40 -14.39 -16.89
N LEU A 34 -36.66 -13.95 -17.00
CA LEU A 34 -37.29 -13.06 -16.02
C LEU A 34 -37.10 -13.48 -14.55
N PRO A 35 -37.18 -14.78 -14.17
CA PRO A 35 -36.97 -15.18 -12.78
C PRO A 35 -35.56 -14.88 -12.25
N LEU A 36 -34.53 -14.95 -13.11
CA LEU A 36 -33.13 -14.66 -12.74
C LEU A 36 -32.85 -13.15 -12.64
N MET A 37 -33.60 -12.34 -13.39
CA MET A 37 -33.46 -10.89 -13.39
C MET A 37 -34.19 -10.22 -12.20
N ARG A 38 -34.99 -10.98 -11.44
CA ARG A 38 -35.62 -10.46 -10.23
C ARG A 38 -34.53 -10.13 -9.21
N ARG A 39 -34.72 -9.02 -8.49
CA ARG A 39 -33.80 -8.63 -7.42
C ARG A 39 -33.89 -9.65 -6.28
N THR A 40 -32.97 -10.60 -6.27
CA THR A 40 -32.76 -11.50 -5.13
C THR A 40 -32.39 -10.66 -3.91
N ARG A 41 -32.91 -10.99 -2.72
CA ARG A 41 -32.50 -10.38 -1.44
C ARG A 41 -31.09 -10.85 -1.08
N THR A 42 -30.11 -10.46 -1.87
CA THR A 42 -28.71 -10.55 -1.53
C THR A 42 -28.34 -9.34 -0.69
N ILE A 43 -27.76 -9.58 0.49
CA ILE A 43 -27.17 -8.53 1.30
C ILE A 43 -25.96 -8.01 0.52
N CYS A 44 -26.07 -6.82 -0.05
CA CYS A 44 -24.94 -6.14 -0.65
C CYS A 44 -24.03 -5.65 0.48
N LEU A 45 -22.95 -6.38 0.75
CA LEU A 45 -21.95 -5.94 1.72
C LEU A 45 -21.10 -4.84 1.10
N ASP A 46 -21.24 -3.61 1.61
CA ASP A 46 -20.45 -2.46 1.18
C ASP A 46 -19.03 -2.55 1.75
N THR A 47 -18.11 -3.10 0.96
CA THR A 47 -16.68 -3.19 1.31
C THR A 47 -15.96 -1.86 1.17
N ASP A 48 -16.51 -0.89 0.43
CA ASP A 48 -15.92 0.44 0.25
C ASP A 48 -15.93 1.23 1.58
N TRP A 49 -16.98 1.05 2.40
CA TRP A 49 -17.03 1.61 3.75
C TRP A 49 -15.86 1.14 4.64
N PHE A 50 -15.53 -0.15 4.57
CA PHE A 50 -14.45 -0.73 5.36
C PHE A 50 -13.10 -0.12 4.97
N TYR A 51 -12.85 0.02 3.66
CA TYR A 51 -11.65 0.68 3.17
C TYR A 51 -11.57 2.16 3.59
N ARG A 52 -12.63 2.95 3.36
CA ARG A 52 -12.60 4.40 3.62
C ARG A 52 -12.54 4.75 5.09
N ARG A 53 -13.31 4.05 5.93
CA ARG A 53 -13.46 4.42 7.35
C ARG A 53 -12.52 3.67 8.25
N ALA A 54 -12.48 2.34 8.14
CA ALA A 54 -11.61 1.52 8.99
C ALA A 54 -10.13 1.67 8.59
N GLY A 55 -9.82 1.68 7.28
CA GLY A 55 -8.46 1.89 6.77
C GLY A 55 -7.88 3.24 7.20
N LYS A 56 -8.63 4.33 7.06
CA LYS A 56 -8.20 5.67 7.51
C LYS A 56 -7.97 5.72 9.03
N ALA A 57 -8.86 5.13 9.82
CA ALA A 57 -8.71 5.07 11.27
C ALA A 57 -7.47 4.28 11.69
N LEU A 58 -7.20 3.15 11.03
CA LEU A 58 -6.01 2.34 11.28
C LEU A 58 -4.72 3.08 10.92
N ALA A 59 -4.67 3.70 9.74
CA ALA A 59 -3.51 4.47 9.29
C ALA A 59 -3.16 5.62 10.26
N LEU A 60 -4.17 6.34 10.76
CA LEU A 60 -3.99 7.41 11.76
C LEU A 60 -3.49 6.88 13.11
N ARG A 61 -3.93 5.69 13.53
CA ARG A 61 -3.43 5.07 14.76
C ARG A 61 -1.99 4.60 14.60
N LEU A 62 -1.67 3.99 13.46
CA LEU A 62 -0.34 3.50 13.17
C LEU A 62 0.68 4.64 13.09
N SER A 63 0.33 5.74 12.42
CA SER A 63 1.21 6.91 12.30
C SER A 63 1.48 7.58 13.65
N ARG A 64 0.48 7.65 14.54
CA ARG A 64 0.66 8.14 15.91
C ARG A 64 1.54 7.23 16.75
N GLY A 65 1.34 5.91 16.65
CA GLY A 65 2.17 4.92 17.36
C GLY A 65 3.64 4.98 16.93
N LEU A 66 3.88 4.99 15.62
CA LEU A 66 5.24 5.13 15.06
C LEU A 66 5.88 6.49 15.42
N GLY A 67 5.10 7.57 15.41
CA GLY A 67 5.55 8.89 15.85
C GLY A 67 5.97 8.92 17.32
N ALA A 68 5.19 8.29 18.20
CA ALA A 68 5.49 8.19 19.63
C ALA A 68 6.75 7.33 19.89
N LEU A 69 6.90 6.21 19.18
CA LEU A 69 8.10 5.38 19.26
C LEU A 69 9.35 6.15 18.80
N ARG A 70 9.27 6.84 17.67
CA ARG A 70 10.37 7.67 17.16
C ARG A 70 10.73 8.79 18.14
N ALA A 71 9.74 9.44 18.74
CA ALA A 71 9.95 10.48 19.74
C ALA A 71 10.61 9.91 21.02
N GLY A 72 10.18 8.74 21.48
CA GLY A 72 10.80 8.06 22.63
C GLY A 72 12.24 7.64 22.36
N VAL A 73 12.52 7.06 21.20
CA VAL A 73 13.89 6.69 20.77
C VAL A 73 14.78 7.94 20.71
N MET A 74 14.28 9.04 20.14
CA MET A 74 15.07 10.27 20.09
C MET A 74 15.29 10.91 21.45
N ALA A 75 14.32 10.85 22.38
CA ALA A 75 14.50 11.35 23.74
C ALA A 75 15.58 10.55 24.51
N ILE A 76 15.65 9.23 24.28
CA ILE A 76 16.69 8.37 24.86
C ILE A 76 18.07 8.70 24.24
N LEU A 77 18.14 8.81 22.92
CA LEU A 77 19.38 9.19 22.23
C LEU A 77 19.90 10.57 22.65
N SER A 78 19.02 11.57 22.79
CA SER A 78 19.42 12.93 23.20
C SER A 78 19.85 13.01 24.66
N SER A 79 19.25 12.21 25.56
CA SER A 79 19.65 12.18 26.97
C SER A 79 20.99 11.46 27.18
N LEU A 80 21.28 10.44 26.38
CA LEU A 80 22.59 9.78 26.34
C LEU A 80 23.67 10.70 25.74
N TRP A 81 23.37 11.42 24.66
CA TRP A 81 24.31 12.36 24.02
C TRP A 81 24.58 13.59 24.90
N GLY A 82 23.57 14.11 25.59
CA GLY A 82 23.69 15.25 26.49
C GLY A 82 24.53 14.96 27.74
N SER A 83 24.48 13.73 28.27
CA SER A 83 25.32 13.32 29.41
C SER A 83 26.77 13.00 29.01
N MET A 84 27.03 12.70 27.73
CA MET A 84 28.39 12.49 27.20
C MET A 84 29.06 13.80 26.74
N GLY A 85 28.29 14.78 26.25
CA GLY A 85 28.81 16.05 25.74
C GLY A 85 29.37 16.99 26.82
N SER A 86 28.83 16.97 28.04
CA SER A 86 29.28 17.87 29.12
C SER A 86 30.63 17.49 29.76
N GLY A 87 31.21 16.33 29.39
CA GLY A 87 32.56 15.92 29.80
C GLY A 87 33.65 16.15 28.75
N PHE A 88 33.29 16.30 27.47
CA PHE A 88 34.25 16.38 26.36
C PHE A 88 34.57 17.81 25.89
N ASP A 89 33.74 18.80 26.23
CA ASP A 89 34.03 20.22 25.88
C ASP A 89 35.26 20.78 26.61
N GLY A 90 35.68 20.18 27.73
CA GLY A 90 36.86 20.62 28.49
C GLY A 90 38.21 20.16 27.92
N LEU A 91 38.25 19.12 27.07
CA LEU A 91 39.50 18.47 26.64
C LEU A 91 39.75 18.54 25.12
N VAL A 92 38.79 19.02 24.32
CA VAL A 92 38.89 19.11 22.85
C VAL A 92 39.26 20.53 22.38
N GLY A 93 39.93 21.31 23.24
CA GLY A 93 40.32 22.70 22.96
C GLY A 93 41.56 22.91 22.09
N GLN A 94 42.40 21.91 21.79
CA GLN A 94 43.71 22.18 21.16
C GLN A 94 44.21 21.27 20.03
N GLN A 95 43.49 20.24 19.58
CA GLN A 95 43.99 19.41 18.46
C GLN A 95 42.97 19.17 17.35
N LYS A 96 42.68 20.23 16.58
CA LYS A 96 41.96 20.17 15.29
C LYS A 96 42.78 19.58 14.11
N ARG A 97 43.92 18.91 14.34
CA ARG A 97 44.74 18.31 13.27
C ARG A 97 44.87 16.78 13.32
N LEU A 98 44.31 16.12 14.33
CA LEU A 98 44.23 14.65 14.40
C LEU A 98 42.79 14.12 14.22
N ALA A 99 41.81 14.99 14.02
CA ALA A 99 40.40 14.64 13.85
C ALA A 99 40.05 14.01 12.47
N ALA A 100 41.04 13.55 11.71
CA ALA A 100 40.83 12.80 10.47
C ALA A 100 40.54 11.31 10.71
N SER A 101 40.72 10.78 11.92
CA SER A 101 40.42 9.38 12.26
C SER A 101 38.95 9.12 12.65
N TRP A 102 38.08 10.14 12.55
CA TRP A 102 36.66 10.11 12.92
C TRP A 102 35.85 9.00 12.22
N SER A 103 36.35 8.43 11.12
CA SER A 103 35.72 7.26 10.46
C SER A 103 35.92 5.93 11.22
N ILE A 104 37.04 5.74 11.94
CA ILE A 104 37.34 4.49 12.67
C ILE A 104 36.42 4.31 13.90
N GLY A 105 36.09 5.40 14.60
CA GLY A 105 35.22 5.33 15.78
C GLY A 105 33.79 4.95 15.44
N ILE A 106 33.29 5.42 14.29
CA ILE A 106 31.92 5.16 13.83
C ILE A 106 31.79 3.69 13.37
N SER A 107 32.76 3.16 12.62
CA SER A 107 32.73 1.75 12.23
C SER A 107 32.86 0.82 13.44
N ALA A 108 33.69 1.15 14.44
CA ALA A 108 33.79 0.40 15.68
C ALA A 108 32.48 0.41 16.49
N LEU A 109 31.78 1.54 16.54
CA LEU A 109 30.46 1.64 17.18
C LEU A 109 29.41 0.77 16.46
N TRP A 110 29.43 0.73 15.12
CA TRP A 110 28.57 -0.18 14.36
C TRP A 110 28.89 -1.64 14.64
N VAL A 111 30.17 -2.03 14.69
CA VAL A 111 30.57 -3.39 15.06
C VAL A 111 30.08 -3.76 16.46
N LEU A 112 30.25 -2.88 17.44
CA LEU A 112 29.75 -3.10 18.80
C LEU A 112 28.22 -3.24 18.83
N ALA A 113 27.50 -2.38 18.10
CA ALA A 113 26.04 -2.44 17.99
C ALA A 113 25.58 -3.76 17.36
N PHE A 114 26.25 -4.22 16.30
CA PHE A 114 25.96 -5.52 15.67
C PHE A 114 26.25 -6.68 16.62
N VAL A 115 27.33 -6.63 17.42
CA VAL A 115 27.64 -7.66 18.42
C VAL A 115 26.58 -7.72 19.51
N VAL A 116 26.13 -6.57 20.02
CA VAL A 116 25.05 -6.51 21.03
C VAL A 116 23.74 -7.01 20.45
N ALA A 117 23.37 -6.58 19.24
CA ALA A 117 22.15 -7.05 18.57
C ALA A 117 22.19 -8.56 18.33
N TYR A 118 23.33 -9.09 17.87
CA TYR A 118 23.54 -10.52 17.67
C TYR A 118 23.41 -11.30 18.99
N ALA A 119 24.02 -10.80 20.08
CA ALA A 119 23.93 -11.44 21.39
C ALA A 119 22.49 -11.48 21.92
N VAL A 120 21.72 -10.40 21.74
CA VAL A 120 20.30 -10.35 22.12
C VAL A 120 19.47 -11.34 21.30
N ILE A 121 19.65 -11.38 19.98
CA ILE A 121 18.95 -12.34 19.11
C ILE A 121 19.30 -13.78 19.49
N TYR A 122 20.58 -14.06 19.75
CA TYR A 122 21.04 -15.38 20.17
C TYR A 122 20.41 -15.79 21.51
N TYR A 123 20.41 -14.89 22.50
CA TYR A 123 19.82 -15.15 23.81
C TYR A 123 18.31 -15.42 23.73
N LEU A 124 17.57 -14.64 22.91
CA LEU A 124 16.14 -14.84 22.68
C LEU A 124 15.80 -16.12 21.91
N ARG A 125 16.75 -16.67 21.15
CA ARG A 125 16.60 -17.96 20.43
C ARG A 125 17.05 -19.16 21.26
N ALA A 126 17.92 -18.95 22.24
CA ALA A 126 18.43 -20.00 23.13
C ALA A 126 17.50 -20.28 24.32
N MET A 127 16.48 -19.44 24.53
CA MET A 127 15.39 -19.61 25.47
C MET A 127 14.18 -20.23 24.75
#